data_AF-A0A645F598-F1
#
_entry.id   AF-A0A645F598-F1
#
_cell.length_a   1.000
_cell.length_b   1.000
_cell.length_c   1.000
_cell.angle_alpha   90.00
_cell.angle_beta   90.00
_cell.angle_gamma   90.00
#
_symmetry.space_group_name_H-M   'P 1'
#
loop_
_entity.id
_entity.type
_entity.pdbx_description
1 polymer ?
#
loop_
_entity_poly.entity_id
_entity_poly.type
_entity_poly.pdbx_seq_one_letter_code
_entity_poly.pdbx_strand_id
1 'polypeptide(L)'
;MGLMGIITTFYIIAIRGNLNGPTIGGILTVVGFSAFGKHPRNTIPVLAGIILGAATKHWSLAEPAIQLAALFGTTLAPISGEFGWKYGLLAGFVHSSVVLNVGILHSGFNLYNNGFSGGLVAAVLLPLIETFAGGENKNET
;
A
#
# COMPACT_ATOMS: atom_id res chain seq x y z
N MET A 1 -14.06 -10.47 -1.58
CA MET A 1 -13.19 -10.60 -2.78
C MET A 1 -13.67 -9.72 -3.94
N GLY A 2 -14.83 -9.99 -4.57
CA GLY A 2 -15.29 -9.21 -5.73
C GLY A 2 -15.40 -7.69 -5.50
N LEU A 3 -15.90 -7.28 -4.33
CA LEU A 3 -15.98 -5.87 -3.94
C LEU A 3 -14.61 -5.16 -3.98
N MET A 4 -13.54 -5.83 -3.52
CA MET A 4 -12.20 -5.26 -3.53
C MET A 4 -11.68 -5.07 -4.96
N GLY A 5 -11.99 -6.00 -5.86
CA GLY A 5 -11.68 -5.86 -7.28
C GLY A 5 -12.42 -4.70 -7.93
N ILE A 6 -13.70 -4.51 -7.61
CA ILE A 6 -14.49 -3.37 -8.08
C ILE A 6 -13.88 -2.06 -7.57
N ILE A 7 -13.54 -1.98 -6.28
CA ILE A 7 -12.94 -0.78 -5.68
C ILE A 7 -11.61 -0.42 -6.34
N THR A 8 -10.71 -1.39 -6.52
CA THR A 8 -9.40 -1.11 -7.12
C THR A 8 -9.49 -0.82 -8.62
N THR A 9 -10.43 -1.45 -9.33
CA THR A 9 -10.71 -1.13 -10.74
C THR A 9 -11.26 0.29 -10.86
N PHE A 10 -12.26 0.63 -10.04
CA PHE A 10 -12.83 1.97 -9.98
C PHE A 10 -11.77 3.02 -9.65
N TYR A 11 -10.89 2.73 -8.68
CA TYR A 11 -9.77 3.60 -8.33
C TYR A 11 -8.90 3.90 -9.56
N ILE A 12 -8.44 2.89 -10.31
CA ILE A 12 -7.60 3.09 -11.51
C ILE A 12 -8.32 3.95 -12.56
N ILE A 13 -9.60 3.69 -12.81
CA ILE A 13 -10.39 4.47 -13.77
C ILE A 13 -10.56 5.93 -13.30
N ALA A 14 -10.84 6.14 -12.00
CA ALA A 14 -11.06 7.47 -11.42
C ALA A 14 -9.82 8.36 -11.53
N ILE A 15 -8.62 7.80 -11.37
CA ILE A 15 -7.35 8.52 -11.54
C ILE A 15 -6.93 8.66 -13.00
N ARG A 16 -7.77 8.24 -13.96
CA ARG A 16 -7.46 8.19 -15.41
C ARG A 16 -6.24 7.33 -15.73
N GLY A 17 -6.06 6.25 -14.97
CA GLY A 17 -5.01 5.26 -15.18
C GLY A 17 -5.34 4.27 -16.30
N ASN A 18 -4.33 3.54 -16.76
CA ASN A 18 -4.47 2.60 -17.86
C ASN A 18 -4.72 1.18 -17.33
N LEU A 19 -5.82 0.57 -17.75
CA LEU A 19 -6.05 -0.86 -17.57
C LEU A 19 -5.20 -1.63 -18.58
N ASN A 20 -4.10 -2.21 -18.12
CA ASN A 20 -3.12 -2.96 -18.90
C ASN A 20 -2.64 -4.17 -18.09
N GLY A 21 -1.73 -4.98 -18.65
CA GLY A 21 -1.24 -6.20 -17.99
C GLY A 21 -0.82 -6.00 -16.53
N PRO A 22 0.09 -5.06 -16.22
CA PRO A 22 0.52 -4.78 -14.86
C PRO A 22 -0.61 -4.34 -13.91
N THR A 23 -1.50 -3.42 -14.33
CA THR A 23 -2.58 -2.94 -13.45
C THR A 23 -3.65 -4.00 -13.23
N ILE A 24 -3.99 -4.79 -14.26
CA ILE A 24 -4.88 -5.95 -14.12
C ILE A 24 -4.26 -6.99 -13.18
N GLY A 25 -2.96 -7.28 -13.32
CA GLY A 25 -2.24 -8.17 -12.42
C GLY A 25 -2.26 -7.65 -10.96
N GLY A 26 -2.09 -6.35 -10.76
CA GLY A 26 -2.22 -5.71 -9.45
C GLY A 26 -3.64 -5.83 -8.88
N ILE A 27 -4.68 -5.57 -9.67
CA ILE A 27 -6.09 -5.71 -9.26
C ILE A 27 -6.38 -7.15 -8.84
N LEU A 28 -6.01 -8.14 -9.66
CA LEU A 28 -6.21 -9.57 -9.35
C LEU A 28 -5.41 -9.98 -8.10
N THR A 29 -4.22 -9.42 -7.90
CA THR A 29 -3.44 -9.61 -6.67
C THR A 29 -4.21 -9.11 -5.46
N VAL A 30 -4.81 -7.91 -5.53
CA VAL A 30 -5.67 -7.40 -4.45
C VAL A 30 -6.86 -8.32 -4.21
N VAL A 31 -7.53 -8.79 -5.27
CA VAL A 31 -8.66 -9.73 -5.14
C VAL A 31 -8.24 -11.02 -4.47
N GLY A 32 -7.12 -11.63 -4.89
CA GLY A 32 -6.61 -12.87 -4.31
C GLY A 32 -6.26 -12.72 -2.83
N PHE A 33 -5.52 -11.67 -2.46
CA PHE A 33 -5.22 -11.39 -1.04
C PHE A 33 -6.43 -10.94 -0.22
N SER A 34 -7.55 -10.56 -0.86
CA SER A 34 -8.81 -10.31 -0.14
C SER A 34 -9.45 -11.57 0.40
N ALA A 35 -9.10 -12.76 -0.09
CA ALA A 35 -9.48 -14.02 0.55
C ALA A 35 -8.80 -14.19 1.93
N PHE A 36 -7.64 -13.56 2.11
CA PHE A 36 -6.81 -13.61 3.33
C PHE A 36 -7.02 -12.41 4.25
N GLY A 37 -8.18 -11.73 4.16
CA GLY A 37 -8.57 -10.70 5.13
C GLY A 37 -8.44 -9.25 4.67
N LYS A 38 -8.04 -8.96 3.42
CA LYS A 38 -8.16 -7.59 2.89
C LYS A 38 -9.63 -7.22 2.68
N HIS A 39 -10.02 -6.05 3.18
CA HIS A 39 -11.35 -5.48 3.01
C HIS A 39 -11.28 -3.94 2.98
N PRO A 40 -12.34 -3.22 2.60
CA PRO A 40 -12.27 -1.77 2.39
C PRO A 40 -11.71 -1.01 3.59
N ARG A 41 -12.12 -1.37 4.81
CA ARG A 41 -11.70 -0.67 6.05
C ARG A 41 -10.19 -0.75 6.35
N ASN A 42 -9.45 -1.76 5.87
CA ASN A 42 -8.00 -1.87 6.09
C ASN A 42 -7.18 -1.50 4.84
N THR A 43 -7.80 -1.56 3.66
CA THR A 43 -7.10 -1.28 2.40
C THR A 43 -7.21 0.18 1.99
N ILE A 44 -8.37 0.83 2.19
CA ILE A 44 -8.57 2.24 1.84
C ILE A 44 -7.60 3.17 2.59
N PRO A 45 -7.30 2.99 3.90
CA PRO A 45 -6.32 3.83 4.57
C PRO A 45 -4.92 3.74 3.93
N VAL A 46 -4.49 2.55 3.51
CA VAL A 46 -3.22 2.37 2.80
C VAL A 46 -3.23 3.07 1.43
N LEU A 47 -4.30 2.91 0.66
CA LEU A 47 -4.47 3.64 -0.61
C LEU A 47 -4.45 5.15 -0.41
N ALA A 48 -5.15 5.66 0.61
CA ALA A 48 -5.16 7.07 0.97
C ALA A 48 -3.75 7.57 1.35
N GLY A 49 -2.95 6.74 2.02
CA GLY A 49 -1.56 7.06 2.34
C GLY A 49 -0.70 7.22 1.09
N ILE A 50 -0.90 6.35 0.10
CA ILE A 50 -0.19 6.43 -1.18
C ILE A 50 -0.62 7.66 -1.98
N ILE A 51 -1.92 7.96 -2.01
CA ILE A 51 -2.47 9.17 -2.64
C ILE A 51 -1.89 10.43 -1.98
N LEU A 52 -1.83 10.46 -0.65
CA LEU A 52 -1.21 11.54 0.11
C LEU A 52 0.29 11.65 -0.24
N GLY A 53 0.98 10.52 -0.35
CA GLY A 53 2.39 10.48 -0.73
C GLY A 53 2.67 11.02 -2.12
N ALA A 54 1.77 10.76 -3.07
CA ALA A 54 1.81 11.32 -4.42
C ALA A 54 1.49 12.82 -4.42
N ALA A 55 0.48 13.25 -3.65
CA ALA A 55 0.10 14.66 -3.55
C ALA A 55 1.22 15.53 -2.97
N THR A 56 1.91 15.08 -1.91
CA THR A 56 2.99 15.85 -1.28
C THR A 56 4.26 15.95 -2.11
N LYS A 57 4.47 15.01 -3.03
CA LYS A 57 5.66 14.96 -3.90
C LYS A 57 5.35 15.36 -5.34
N HIS A 58 4.13 15.84 -5.58
CA HIS A 58 3.63 16.28 -6.89
C HIS A 58 3.74 15.21 -7.99
N TRP A 59 3.58 13.94 -7.62
CA TRP A 59 3.52 12.84 -8.58
C TRP A 59 2.10 12.69 -9.14
N SER A 60 2.02 12.39 -10.44
CA SER A 60 0.73 12.09 -11.05
C SER A 60 0.23 10.73 -10.59
N LEU A 61 -1.00 10.65 -10.07
CA LEU A 61 -1.62 9.36 -9.74
C LEU A 61 -1.75 8.47 -10.98
N ALA A 62 -1.87 9.06 -12.16
CA ALA A 62 -1.94 8.34 -13.44
C ALA A 62 -0.57 7.80 -13.90
N GLU A 63 0.52 8.06 -13.18
CA GLU A 63 1.82 7.51 -13.53
C GLU A 63 1.88 5.99 -13.23
N PRO A 64 2.42 5.15 -14.13
CA PRO A 64 2.45 3.70 -13.94
C PRO A 64 3.07 3.27 -12.61
N ALA A 65 4.15 3.91 -12.18
CA ALA A 65 4.83 3.57 -10.94
C ALA A 65 3.93 3.79 -9.71
N ILE A 66 3.14 4.89 -9.70
CA ILE A 66 2.20 5.21 -8.61
C ILE A 66 0.97 4.30 -8.66
N GLN A 67 0.48 3.94 -9.85
CA GLN A 67 -0.62 2.97 -9.99
C GLN A 67 -0.23 1.61 -9.39
N LEU A 68 0.97 1.12 -9.72
CA LEU A 68 1.46 -0.15 -9.18
C LEU A 68 1.74 -0.06 -7.68
N ALA A 69 2.29 1.07 -7.20
CA ALA A 69 2.42 1.34 -5.77
C ALA A 69 1.07 1.25 -5.06
N ALA A 70 0.03 1.88 -5.61
CA ALA A 70 -1.31 1.87 -5.05
C ALA A 70 -1.88 0.45 -4.95
N LEU A 71 -1.78 -0.35 -6.02
CA LEU A 71 -2.34 -1.71 -6.05
C LEU A 71 -1.56 -2.70 -5.17
N PHE A 72 -0.25 -2.78 -5.35
CA PHE A 72 0.60 -3.74 -4.62
C PHE A 72 0.91 -3.29 -3.19
N GLY A 73 0.99 -1.98 -2.94
CA GLY A 73 1.19 -1.40 -1.61
C GLY A 73 0.08 -1.76 -0.62
N THR A 74 -1.12 -2.13 -1.10
CA THR A 74 -2.17 -2.71 -0.25
C THR A 74 -1.74 -3.97 0.51
N THR A 75 -0.58 -4.57 0.19
CA THR A 75 0.06 -5.60 1.01
C THR A 75 0.24 -5.17 2.47
N LEU A 76 0.32 -3.86 2.74
CA LEU A 76 0.40 -3.27 4.08
C LEU A 76 -0.96 -3.12 4.78
N ALA A 77 -2.05 -3.58 4.17
CA ALA A 77 -3.39 -3.56 4.78
C ALA A 77 -3.46 -4.20 6.18
N PRO A 78 -2.72 -5.29 6.50
CA PRO A 78 -2.71 -5.84 7.86
C PRO A 78 -2.28 -4.82 8.92
N ILE A 79 -1.33 -3.91 8.64
CA ILE A 79 -0.93 -2.84 9.58
C ILE A 79 -2.13 -1.95 9.91
N SER A 80 -2.92 -1.60 8.90
CA SER A 80 -4.14 -0.82 9.11
C SER A 80 -5.22 -1.60 9.87
N GLY A 81 -5.29 -2.91 9.67
CA GLY A 81 -6.27 -3.78 10.30
C GLY A 81 -6.01 -3.97 11.79
N GLU A 82 -4.74 -4.16 12.14
CA GLU A 82 -4.29 -4.44 13.51
C GLU A 82 -4.18 -3.17 14.35
N PHE A 83 -3.46 -2.15 13.85
CA PHE A 83 -3.13 -0.96 14.63
C PHE A 83 -4.07 0.22 14.35
N GLY A 84 -4.92 0.10 13.31
CA GLY A 84 -5.90 1.11 12.94
C GLY A 84 -5.51 1.97 11.74
N TRP A 85 -6.49 2.74 11.25
CA TRP A 85 -6.41 3.44 9.97
C TRP A 85 -5.27 4.44 9.86
N LYS A 86 -4.85 5.08 10.98
CA LYS A 86 -3.74 6.04 11.02
C LYS A 86 -2.42 5.37 10.62
N TYR A 87 -2.17 4.16 11.10
CA TYR A 87 -0.97 3.40 10.76
C TYR A 87 -1.04 2.84 9.35
N GLY A 88 -2.24 2.49 8.87
CA GLY A 88 -2.46 2.19 7.45
C GLY A 88 -2.09 3.35 6.53
N LEU A 89 -2.55 4.56 6.87
CA LEU A 89 -2.23 5.79 6.15
C LEU A 89 -0.71 6.05 6.15
N LEU A 90 -0.06 5.93 7.31
CA LEU A 90 1.39 6.07 7.44
C LEU A 90 2.13 5.04 6.60
N ALA A 91 1.74 3.77 6.66
CA ALA A 91 2.37 2.69 5.91
C ALA A 91 2.27 2.92 4.39
N GLY A 92 1.10 3.33 3.90
CA GLY A 92 0.92 3.70 2.49
C GLY A 92 1.78 4.90 2.07
N PHE A 93 1.85 5.93 2.90
CA PHE A 93 2.66 7.11 2.64
C PHE A 93 4.15 6.78 2.54
N VAL A 94 4.67 6.02 3.49
CA VAL A 94 6.08 5.58 3.50
C VAL A 94 6.34 4.67 2.30
N HIS A 95 5.45 3.71 2.01
CA HIS A 95 5.58 2.81 0.88
C HIS A 95 5.71 3.53 -0.46
N SER A 96 4.87 4.54 -0.72
CA SER A 96 4.97 5.35 -1.96
C SER A 96 6.34 6.00 -2.13
N SER A 97 7.01 6.33 -1.02
CA SER A 97 8.35 6.94 -1.04
C SER A 97 9.42 5.88 -1.25
N VAL A 98 9.31 4.74 -0.57
CA VAL A 98 10.27 3.63 -0.68
C VAL A 98 10.28 3.07 -2.10
N VAL A 99 9.12 2.79 -2.68
CA VAL A 99 9.03 2.16 -4.00
C VAL A 99 9.68 3.00 -5.11
N LEU A 100 9.60 4.33 -5.04
CA LEU A 100 10.18 5.21 -6.04
C LEU A 100 11.68 5.47 -5.86
N ASN A 101 12.26 5.15 -4.71
CA ASN A 101 13.68 5.38 -4.44
C ASN A 101 14.52 4.10 -4.42
N VAL A 102 13.94 2.98 -3.96
CA VAL A 102 14.64 1.70 -3.85
C VAL A 102 14.96 1.10 -5.23
N GLY A 103 14.20 1.45 -6.26
CA GLY A 103 14.47 1.06 -7.65
C GLY A 103 15.91 1.32 -8.11
N ILE A 104 16.48 2.43 -7.64
CA ILE A 104 17.83 2.88 -7.96
C ILE A 104 18.88 1.99 -7.25
N LEU A 105 18.61 1.60 -6.00
CA LEU A 105 19.55 0.83 -5.18
C LEU A 105 19.85 -0.56 -5.74
N HIS A 106 18.86 -1.16 -6.39
CA HIS A 106 19.01 -2.46 -7.03
C HIS A 106 19.16 -2.36 -8.55
N SER A 107 19.34 -1.17 -9.13
CA SER A 107 19.54 -0.94 -10.57
C SER A 107 18.58 -1.71 -11.49
N GLY A 108 17.32 -1.86 -11.08
CA GLY A 108 16.31 -2.63 -11.83
C GLY A 108 16.45 -4.17 -11.80
N PHE A 109 17.44 -4.76 -11.10
CA PHE A 109 17.55 -6.22 -10.96
C PHE A 109 16.37 -6.85 -10.22
N ASN A 110 15.73 -6.10 -9.31
CA ASN A 110 14.51 -6.53 -8.67
C ASN A 110 13.28 -6.14 -9.48
N LEU A 111 12.77 -7.11 -10.26
CA LEU A 111 11.57 -6.93 -11.09
C LEU A 111 10.29 -6.77 -10.25
N TYR A 112 10.28 -7.25 -9.00
CA TYR A 112 9.16 -7.11 -8.08
C TYR A 112 9.45 -6.07 -6.97
N ASN A 113 9.86 -4.88 -7.39
CA ASN A 113 10.19 -3.77 -6.51
C ASN A 113 9.06 -3.39 -5.53
N ASN A 114 7.80 -3.46 -5.96
CA ASN A 114 6.66 -3.15 -5.10
C ASN A 114 6.56 -4.07 -3.88
N GLY A 115 6.67 -5.39 -4.08
CA GLY A 115 6.63 -6.34 -2.97
C GLY A 115 7.83 -6.21 -2.06
N PHE A 116 9.03 -6.03 -2.63
CA PHE A 116 10.25 -5.79 -1.86
C PHE A 116 10.16 -4.53 -1.00
N SER A 117 9.71 -3.42 -1.59
CA SER A 117 9.47 -2.16 -0.89
C SER A 117 8.42 -2.30 0.20
N GLY A 118 7.34 -3.05 -0.05
CA GLY A 118 6.33 -3.38 0.97
C GLY A 118 6.91 -4.17 2.14
N GLY A 119 7.75 -5.17 1.85
CA GLY A 119 8.47 -5.94 2.87
C GLY A 119 9.40 -5.06 3.72
N LEU A 120 10.17 -4.16 3.08
CA LEU A 120 11.04 -3.23 3.78
C LEU A 120 10.25 -2.28 4.70
N VAL A 121 9.14 -1.73 4.20
CA VAL A 121 8.25 -0.87 4.99
C VAL A 121 7.69 -1.62 6.20
N ALA A 122 7.21 -2.85 6.00
CA ALA A 122 6.69 -3.67 7.10
C ALA A 122 7.78 -4.00 8.14
N ALA A 123 8.97 -4.40 7.69
CA ALA A 123 10.10 -4.76 8.56
C ALA A 123 10.55 -3.59 9.46
N VAL A 124 10.40 -2.35 9.00
CA VAL A 124 10.75 -1.15 9.77
C VAL A 124 9.57 -0.66 10.61
N LEU A 125 8.39 -0.51 10.01
CA LEU A 125 7.25 0.10 10.69
C LEU A 125 6.65 -0.81 11.76
N LEU A 126 6.56 -2.12 11.53
CA LEU A 126 5.92 -3.03 12.48
C LEU A 126 6.56 -2.98 13.88
N PRO A 127 7.89 -3.16 14.06
CA PRO A 127 8.50 -3.11 15.40
C PRO A 127 8.39 -1.72 16.05
N LEU A 128 8.42 -0.64 15.25
CA LEU A 128 8.23 0.72 15.77
C LEU A 128 6.80 0.91 16.29
N ILE A 129 5.81 0.49 15.49
CA ILE A 129 4.40 0.58 15.87
C ILE A 129 4.13 -0.25 17.12
N GLU A 130 4.62 -1.49 17.18
CA GLU A 130 4.46 -2.36 18.36
C GLU A 130 5.08 -1.73 19.62
N THR A 131 6.23 -1.07 19.49
CA THR A 131 6.89 -0.42 20.62
C THR A 131 6.09 0.76 21.15
N PHE A 132 5.57 1.63 20.28
CA PHE A 132 4.86 2.85 20.69
C PHE A 132 3.38 2.62 20.98
N ALA A 133 2.68 1.82 20.17
CA ALA A 133 1.26 1.51 20.35
C ALA A 133 1.03 0.38 21.37
N GLY A 134 1.92 -0.61 21.42
CA GLY A 134 1.86 -1.68 22.44
C GLY A 134 2.25 -1.20 23.84
N GLY A 135 2.90 -0.04 23.96
CA GLY A 135 3.14 0.64 25.23
C GLY A 135 1.90 1.32 25.83
N GLU A 136 0.94 1.75 25.01
CA GLU A 136 -0.29 2.39 25.49
C GLU A 136 -1.23 1.38 26.18
N ASN A 137 -1.32 0.15 25.68
CA ASN A 137 -2.18 -0.90 26.26
C ASN A 137 -1.69 -1.49 27.59
N LYS A 138 -0.49 -1.13 28.08
CA LYS A 138 0.06 -1.61 29.37
C LYS A 138 -0.12 -0.63 30.53
N ASN A 139 -0.57 0.59 30.28
CA ASN A 139 -0.71 1.62 31.31
C ASN A 139 -2.17 1.79 31.81
N GLU A 140 -3.09 0.92 31.39
CA GLU A 140 -4.52 0.95 31.78
C GLU A 140 -4.95 -0.25 32.65
N THR A 141 -4.01 -0.98 33.25
CA THR A 141 -4.29 -2.04 34.26
C THR A 141 -3.48 -1.82 35.52
#